data_AF-A0A445LDL2-F1
#
_entry.id   AF-A0A445LDL2-F1
#
_cell.length_a   1.000
_cell.length_b   1.000
_cell.length_c   1.000
_cell.angle_alpha   90.00
_cell.angle_beta   90.00
_cell.angle_gamma   90.00
#
_symmetry.space_group_name_H-M   'P 1'
#
loop_
_entity.id
_entity.type
_entity.pdbx_description
1 polymer ?
#
loop_
_entity_poly.entity_id
_entity_poly.type
_entity_poly.pdbx_seq_one_letter_code
_entity_poly.pdbx_strand_id
1 'polypeptide(L)'
;MAITATISVPFTSPSRRTLASVNSLSPRSTRSTLPTPQRTFKYPNSRLVVSSMSTETAVKTSSASFLNRKESGFLHFAKYHGLGNDFVLIDNRDSSEPKISAEKAVQLCDRNFGVGADGVIFVLPGISGTDYTMRIFNSDGSEPEMCGNGVRCFAKFVSQLENLHGRHSFTIHTGAGLIIPEVLEDGNVRVDMGEPILKASDVPTKLHANKDNAVVKSELVVDGVIWHVTCVSMGNPHCVTFSREGSQNLLVDELKLAEIGPKFEHHEVFPARTNTEFVQVLSNSHLKMCVWERGAG
;
A
#
# COMPACT_ATOMS: atom_id res chain seq x y z
N MET A 1 -6.94 -14.83 -7.28
CA MET A 1 -7.15 -15.93 -6.32
C MET A 1 -7.30 -15.28 -4.96
N ALA A 2 -8.34 -15.58 -4.18
CA ALA A 2 -8.44 -15.05 -2.81
C ALA A 2 -7.77 -16.05 -1.87
N ILE A 3 -6.78 -15.61 -1.08
CA ILE A 3 -6.30 -16.37 0.06
C ILE A 3 -7.00 -15.76 1.27
N THR A 4 -8.13 -16.35 1.65
CA THR A 4 -8.85 -15.93 2.86
C THR A 4 -8.08 -16.47 4.06
N ALA A 5 -7.16 -15.67 4.58
CA ALA A 5 -6.54 -15.89 5.88
C ALA A 5 -7.04 -14.80 6.83
N THR A 6 -7.86 -15.17 7.81
CA THR A 6 -8.21 -14.29 8.93
C THR A 6 -6.99 -14.20 9.85
N ILE A 7 -6.19 -13.16 9.70
CA ILE A 7 -5.04 -12.91 10.57
C ILE A 7 -5.38 -11.70 11.44
N SER A 8 -5.38 -11.89 12.75
CA SER A 8 -5.66 -10.84 13.73
C SER A 8 -4.35 -10.16 14.15
N VAL A 9 -4.18 -8.87 13.85
CA VAL A 9 -2.96 -8.09 14.16
C VAL A 9 -3.25 -7.00 15.22
N PRO A 10 -2.35 -6.78 16.20
CA PRO A 10 -2.56 -5.85 17.33
C PRO A 10 -2.56 -4.33 16.97
N PHE A 11 -3.43 -3.52 17.61
CA PHE A 11 -3.76 -2.11 17.33
C PHE A 11 -3.84 -1.20 18.58
N THR A 12 -3.49 0.09 18.46
CA THR A 12 -3.61 1.14 19.50
C THR A 12 -4.39 2.37 18.98
N SER A 13 -5.30 2.93 19.77
CA SER A 13 -6.06 4.16 19.46
C SER A 13 -5.42 5.43 20.06
N PRO A 14 -5.64 6.64 19.49
CA PRO A 14 -5.12 7.89 20.06
C PRO A 14 -6.06 8.43 21.15
N SER A 15 -5.64 8.40 22.43
CA SER A 15 -6.38 9.04 23.53
C SER A 15 -5.84 10.45 23.87
N ARG A 16 -6.79 11.36 24.08
CA ARG A 16 -6.63 12.77 24.44
C ARG A 16 -6.10 12.88 25.89
N ARG A 17 -4.94 13.52 26.11
CA ARG A 17 -4.39 13.74 27.46
C ARG A 17 -4.90 15.04 28.08
N THR A 18 -5.41 14.96 29.30
CA THR A 18 -5.44 16.04 30.30
C THR A 18 -4.39 15.75 31.38
N LEU A 19 -3.62 16.77 31.73
CA LEU A 19 -2.55 16.75 32.73
C LEU A 19 -3.11 16.79 34.17
N ALA A 20 -2.57 15.96 35.06
CA ALA A 20 -2.49 16.29 36.49
C ALA A 20 -1.38 15.49 37.24
N SER A 21 -0.46 16.29 37.80
CA SER A 21 0.30 16.16 39.05
C SER A 21 0.98 14.85 39.48
N VAL A 22 2.30 15.00 39.64
CA VAL A 22 3.29 14.18 40.34
C VAL A 22 3.00 14.08 41.84
N ASN A 23 3.32 12.93 42.45
CA ASN A 23 3.97 12.92 43.77
C ASN A 23 4.80 11.66 44.00
N SER A 24 5.96 11.91 44.61
CA SER A 24 7.09 11.06 44.97
C SER A 24 6.80 10.03 46.07
N LEU A 25 7.57 8.94 46.12
CA LEU A 25 8.35 8.49 47.30
C LEU A 25 9.24 7.26 46.99
N SER A 26 10.35 7.18 47.72
CA SER A 26 11.59 6.41 47.53
C SER A 26 11.57 4.99 48.16
N PRO A 27 12.57 4.12 47.85
CA PRO A 27 12.50 2.68 48.11
C PRO A 27 13.27 2.23 49.37
N ARG A 28 12.93 1.04 49.89
CA ARG A 28 13.78 0.30 50.84
C ARG A 28 14.00 -1.14 50.36
N SER A 29 15.28 -1.50 50.23
CA SER A 29 15.79 -2.83 49.91
C SER A 29 15.96 -3.67 51.17
N THR A 30 15.81 -5.00 51.07
CA THR A 30 16.60 -5.95 51.85
C THR A 30 16.86 -7.21 51.03
N ARG A 31 18.04 -7.80 51.25
CA ARG A 31 18.71 -8.88 50.50
C ARG A 31 19.13 -9.93 51.54
N SER A 32 18.94 -11.23 51.28
CA SER A 32 19.64 -12.33 51.98
C SER A 32 19.57 -13.60 51.11
N THR A 33 20.63 -14.00 50.40
CA THR A 33 21.75 -14.91 50.78
C THR A 33 21.40 -16.40 50.91
N LEU A 34 22.09 -17.19 50.06
CA LEU A 34 22.16 -18.67 49.92
C LEU A 34 22.78 -19.37 51.15
N PRO A 35 22.77 -20.73 51.22
CA PRO A 35 23.91 -21.52 50.70
C PRO A 35 23.61 -22.94 50.11
N THR A 36 24.54 -23.43 49.29
CA THR A 36 24.76 -24.76 48.66
C THR A 36 25.54 -25.74 49.61
N PRO A 37 26.07 -26.96 49.24
CA PRO A 37 25.97 -27.84 48.03
C PRO A 37 25.95 -29.40 48.27
N GLN A 38 26.09 -30.16 47.15
CA GLN A 38 26.54 -31.58 46.94
C GLN A 38 25.43 -32.65 46.78
N ARG A 39 25.44 -33.63 45.86
CA ARG A 39 26.52 -34.41 45.21
C ARG A 39 26.02 -35.14 43.91
N THR A 40 26.98 -35.40 43.02
CA THR A 40 27.08 -36.11 41.71
C THR A 40 26.20 -37.34 41.34
N PHE A 41 25.91 -37.52 40.03
CA PHE A 41 26.21 -38.74 39.22
C PHE A 41 26.19 -38.44 37.69
N LYS A 42 27.04 -39.14 36.92
CA LYS A 42 27.33 -38.96 35.48
C LYS A 42 26.55 -39.95 34.59
N TYR A 43 26.14 -39.50 33.40
CA TYR A 43 26.00 -40.32 32.19
C TYR A 43 26.49 -39.52 30.96
N PRO A 44 27.20 -40.12 29.99
CA PRO A 44 27.67 -39.42 28.80
C PRO A 44 26.66 -39.56 27.66
N ASN A 45 26.39 -38.49 26.91
CA ASN A 45 26.10 -38.57 25.48
C ASN A 45 26.07 -37.19 24.80
N SER A 46 26.62 -37.17 23.58
CA SER A 46 26.52 -36.15 22.52
C SER A 46 26.96 -34.71 22.84
N ARG A 47 28.13 -34.33 22.32
CA ARG A 47 28.52 -32.91 22.13
C ARG A 47 27.61 -32.29 21.06
N LEU A 48 26.63 -31.49 21.50
CA LEU A 48 26.08 -30.40 20.70
C LEU A 48 27.07 -29.22 20.81
N VAL A 49 27.59 -28.77 19.68
CA VAL A 49 28.32 -27.50 19.60
C VAL A 49 27.27 -26.40 19.72
N VAL A 50 27.17 -25.79 20.90
CA VAL A 50 26.35 -24.60 21.15
C VAL A 50 27.29 -23.40 21.20
N SER A 51 27.17 -22.54 20.21
CA SER A 51 27.76 -21.20 20.23
C SER A 51 26.81 -20.29 21.01
N SER A 52 27.20 -19.86 22.21
CA SER A 52 26.49 -18.80 22.94
C SER A 52 27.26 -17.49 22.82
N MET A 53 26.68 -16.49 22.17
CA MET A 53 27.11 -15.11 22.33
C MET A 53 26.13 -14.39 23.24
N SER A 54 26.59 -14.02 24.43
CA SER A 54 25.95 -12.99 25.23
C SER A 54 26.36 -11.64 24.67
N THR A 55 25.46 -10.99 23.95
CA THR A 55 25.48 -9.53 23.82
C THR A 55 24.35 -9.01 24.69
N GLU A 56 24.64 -8.76 25.96
CA GLU A 56 23.82 -7.84 26.74
C GLU A 56 23.98 -6.46 26.11
N THR A 57 23.14 -6.16 25.13
CA THR A 57 22.88 -4.77 24.76
C THR A 57 21.98 -4.23 25.86
N ALA A 58 22.48 -3.28 26.64
CA ALA A 58 21.69 -2.57 27.63
C ALA A 58 20.40 -2.06 26.97
N VAL A 59 19.26 -2.69 27.31
CA VAL A 59 17.96 -2.21 26.90
C VAL A 59 17.78 -0.87 27.60
N LYS A 60 17.91 0.23 26.83
CA LYS A 60 17.37 1.53 27.25
C LYS A 60 15.86 1.35 27.33
N THR A 61 15.35 0.99 28.49
CA THR A 61 13.94 0.99 28.82
C THR A 61 13.47 2.45 28.80
N SER A 62 13.13 2.95 27.61
CA SER A 62 12.38 4.19 27.52
C SER A 62 10.99 3.89 28.07
N SER A 63 10.53 4.71 29.01
CA SER A 63 9.19 4.61 29.61
C SER A 63 8.07 4.68 28.55
N ALA A 64 8.36 5.24 27.37
CA ALA A 64 7.48 5.26 26.21
C ALA A 64 7.24 3.87 25.59
N SER A 65 8.26 3.00 25.56
CA SER A 65 8.15 1.66 24.94
C SER A 65 7.30 0.68 25.74
N PHE A 66 7.29 0.81 27.07
CA PHE A 66 6.58 -0.11 27.96
C PHE A 66 5.05 0.13 27.96
N LEU A 67 4.62 1.39 27.86
CA LEU A 67 3.21 1.77 27.89
C LEU A 67 2.47 1.51 26.57
N ASN A 68 3.17 1.52 25.42
CA ASN A 68 2.59 1.19 24.12
C ASN A 68 2.14 -0.28 23.98
N ARG A 69 2.50 -1.14 24.94
CA ARG A 69 2.20 -2.58 24.89
C ARG A 69 0.81 -2.93 25.44
N LYS A 70 0.06 -1.96 25.99
CA LYS A 70 -1.09 -2.25 26.87
C LYS A 70 -2.48 -2.25 26.25
N GLU A 71 -2.64 -1.79 25.01
CA GLU A 71 -3.89 -1.98 24.27
C GLU A 71 -3.54 -2.45 22.86
N SER A 72 -3.83 -3.72 22.59
CA SER A 72 -3.57 -4.36 21.32
C SER A 72 -4.89 -4.89 20.78
N GLY A 73 -5.68 -4.02 20.13
CA GLY A 73 -6.92 -4.41 19.45
C GLY A 73 -6.62 -5.27 18.22
N PHE A 74 -7.51 -6.16 17.82
CA PHE A 74 -7.28 -6.99 16.63
C PHE A 74 -7.86 -6.32 15.38
N LEU A 75 -7.08 -6.25 14.30
CA LEU A 75 -7.58 -5.91 12.97
C LEU A 75 -7.92 -7.18 12.21
N HIS A 76 -9.17 -7.30 11.75
CA HIS A 76 -9.60 -8.36 10.85
C HIS A 76 -9.56 -7.84 9.40
N PHE A 77 -9.05 -8.67 8.50
CA PHE A 77 -8.92 -8.32 7.09
C PHE A 77 -9.02 -9.57 6.21
N ALA A 78 -9.14 -9.36 4.90
CA ALA A 78 -8.95 -10.38 3.87
C ALA A 78 -7.85 -9.94 2.90
N LYS A 79 -7.11 -10.90 2.34
CA LYS A 79 -6.02 -10.61 1.40
C LYS A 79 -6.41 -10.97 -0.03
N TYR A 80 -6.29 -10.01 -0.92
CA TYR A 80 -6.59 -10.17 -2.35
C TYR A 80 -5.42 -9.73 -3.21
N HIS A 81 -5.42 -10.18 -4.48
CA HIS A 81 -4.54 -9.63 -5.50
C HIS A 81 -5.26 -9.55 -6.85
N GLY A 82 -4.95 -8.50 -7.61
CA GLY A 82 -5.36 -8.33 -9.01
C GLY A 82 -4.11 -8.34 -9.88
N LEU A 83 -3.89 -9.42 -10.62
CA LEU A 83 -2.69 -9.61 -11.47
C LEU A 83 -1.33 -9.53 -10.74
N GLY A 84 -1.34 -9.79 -9.42
CA GLY A 84 -0.12 -9.80 -8.60
C GLY A 84 0.00 -8.59 -7.68
N ASN A 85 -0.63 -7.47 -8.05
CA ASN A 85 -0.77 -6.31 -7.18
C ASN A 85 -1.74 -6.62 -6.04
N ASP A 86 -1.22 -6.65 -4.81
CA ASP A 86 -1.85 -7.31 -3.66
C ASP A 86 -2.21 -6.36 -2.51
N PHE A 87 -3.39 -6.58 -1.93
CA PHE A 87 -4.02 -5.63 -1.00
C PHE A 87 -4.54 -6.33 0.25
N VAL A 88 -4.45 -5.61 1.38
CA VAL A 88 -5.20 -5.90 2.60
C VAL A 88 -6.56 -5.21 2.51
N LEU A 89 -7.65 -5.97 2.47
CA LEU A 89 -9.02 -5.44 2.41
C LEU A 89 -9.66 -5.49 3.79
N ILE A 90 -10.23 -4.36 4.22
CA ILE A 90 -10.86 -4.18 5.52
C ILE A 90 -12.34 -3.84 5.31
N ASP A 91 -13.22 -4.63 5.91
CA ASP A 91 -14.62 -4.25 6.04
C ASP A 91 -14.72 -3.09 7.03
N ASN A 92 -15.05 -1.92 6.51
CA ASN A 92 -15.11 -0.65 7.23
C ASN A 92 -16.52 -0.03 7.09
N ARG A 93 -17.54 -0.84 6.76
CA ARG A 93 -18.92 -0.38 6.52
C ARG A 93 -19.62 0.12 7.79
N ASP A 94 -19.01 -0.09 8.95
CA ASP A 94 -19.47 0.36 10.26
C ASP A 94 -19.01 1.79 10.62
N SER A 95 -18.15 2.41 9.81
CA SER A 95 -17.59 3.74 10.09
C SER A 95 -17.25 4.51 8.81
N SER A 96 -17.46 5.83 8.82
CA SER A 96 -17.01 6.73 7.73
C SER A 96 -15.50 6.99 7.76
N GLU A 97 -14.83 6.69 8.87
CA GLU A 97 -13.39 6.85 9.02
C GLU A 97 -12.66 5.50 8.92
N PRO A 98 -11.50 5.43 8.24
CA PRO A 98 -10.65 4.25 8.20
C PRO A 98 -10.29 3.75 9.60
N LYS A 99 -10.40 2.44 9.81
CA LYS A 99 -10.09 1.77 11.09
C LYS A 99 -8.63 1.88 11.52
N ILE A 100 -7.72 2.21 10.60
CA ILE A 100 -6.30 2.40 10.88
C ILE A 100 -5.80 3.71 10.27
N SER A 101 -4.72 4.25 10.83
CA SER A 101 -4.03 5.41 10.27
C SER A 101 -3.12 5.01 9.10
N ALA A 102 -2.68 6.00 8.32
CA ALA A 102 -1.70 5.84 7.26
C ALA A 102 -0.38 5.20 7.77
N GLU A 103 0.13 5.63 8.92
CA GLU A 103 1.35 5.07 9.51
C GLU A 103 1.21 3.60 9.86
N LYS A 104 -0.01 3.18 10.24
CA LYS A 104 -0.29 1.77 10.51
C LYS A 104 -0.43 0.97 9.23
N ALA A 105 -0.97 1.56 8.15
CA ALA A 105 -0.97 0.93 6.83
C ALA A 105 0.47 0.65 6.36
N VAL A 106 1.40 1.60 6.52
CA VAL A 106 2.84 1.39 6.22
C VAL A 106 3.38 0.16 6.96
N GLN A 107 3.13 0.07 8.28
CA GLN A 107 3.59 -1.08 9.08
C GLN A 107 2.97 -2.41 8.64
N LEU A 108 1.70 -2.41 8.22
CA LEU A 108 1.02 -3.61 7.74
C LEU A 108 1.50 -4.03 6.36
N CYS A 109 1.80 -3.07 5.49
CA CYS A 109 2.27 -3.30 4.14
C CYS A 109 3.73 -3.77 4.06
N ASP A 110 4.51 -3.61 5.13
CA ASP A 110 5.87 -4.19 5.20
C ASP A 110 5.82 -5.71 4.98
N ARG A 111 6.57 -6.20 3.98
CA ARG A 111 6.53 -7.60 3.55
C ARG A 111 7.26 -8.58 4.46
N ASN A 112 8.11 -8.09 5.38
CA ASN A 112 8.90 -8.93 6.29
C ASN A 112 8.34 -8.91 7.72
N PHE A 113 7.93 -7.73 8.18
CA PHE A 113 7.52 -7.44 9.55
C PHE A 113 6.01 -7.20 9.68
N GLY A 114 5.31 -7.02 8.56
CA GLY A 114 3.87 -6.84 8.50
C GLY A 114 3.14 -8.04 7.88
N VAL A 115 1.97 -7.76 7.30
CA VAL A 115 1.23 -8.71 6.46
C VAL A 115 1.84 -8.77 5.06
N GLY A 116 2.43 -7.66 4.60
CA GLY A 116 3.04 -7.49 3.30
C GLY A 116 2.02 -7.25 2.22
N ALA A 117 1.94 -6.05 1.64
CA ALA A 117 0.98 -5.69 0.59
C ALA A 117 1.41 -4.40 -0.13
N ASP A 118 0.88 -4.14 -1.32
CA ASP A 118 1.09 -2.86 -2.02
C ASP A 118 0.19 -1.75 -1.45
N GLY A 119 -0.91 -2.13 -0.78
CA GLY A 119 -1.77 -1.18 -0.08
C GLY A 119 -2.83 -1.81 0.81
N VAL A 120 -3.52 -0.95 1.55
CA VAL A 120 -4.68 -1.28 2.39
C VAL A 120 -5.92 -0.60 1.82
N ILE A 121 -6.95 -1.37 1.52
CA ILE A 121 -8.22 -0.90 0.95
C ILE A 121 -9.33 -1.03 2.00
N PHE A 122 -10.15 0.00 2.09
CA PHE A 122 -11.28 0.07 3.01
C PHE A 122 -12.60 0.05 2.23
N VAL A 123 -13.53 -0.81 2.66
CA VAL A 123 -14.93 -0.76 2.22
C VAL A 123 -15.71 0.10 3.20
N LEU A 124 -15.97 1.36 2.87
CA LEU A 124 -16.71 2.30 3.72
C LEU A 124 -18.18 2.40 3.29
N PRO A 125 -19.06 2.97 4.14
CA PRO A 125 -20.43 3.32 3.74
C PRO A 125 -20.45 4.17 2.48
N GLY A 126 -21.45 3.94 1.62
CA GLY A 126 -21.69 4.78 0.45
C GLY A 126 -21.98 6.22 0.81
N ILE A 127 -21.57 7.14 -0.07
CA ILE A 127 -21.90 8.56 0.03
C ILE A 127 -22.65 9.02 -1.22
N SER A 128 -23.48 10.05 -1.08
CA SER A 128 -24.21 10.65 -2.21
C SER A 128 -25.03 9.64 -3.03
N GLY A 129 -25.56 8.60 -2.39
CA GLY A 129 -26.39 7.57 -3.03
C GLY A 129 -25.63 6.41 -3.71
N THR A 130 -24.30 6.35 -3.59
CA THR A 130 -23.52 5.17 -4.00
C THR A 130 -23.72 4.01 -3.01
N ASP A 131 -23.48 2.78 -3.44
CA ASP A 131 -23.59 1.59 -2.59
C ASP A 131 -22.49 1.59 -1.52
N TYR A 132 -21.26 1.92 -1.92
CA TYR A 132 -20.08 1.94 -1.04
C TYR A 132 -19.12 3.08 -1.37
N THR A 133 -18.20 3.34 -0.45
CA THR A 133 -17.05 4.22 -0.70
C THR A 133 -15.76 3.40 -0.60
N MET A 134 -14.82 3.61 -1.51
CA MET A 134 -13.48 3.02 -1.46
C MET A 134 -12.46 4.09 -1.11
N ARG A 135 -11.68 3.84 -0.06
CA ARG A 135 -10.43 4.54 0.24
C ARG A 135 -9.28 3.55 0.26
N ILE A 136 -8.07 4.03 0.01
CA ILE A 136 -6.88 3.20 -0.06
C ILE A 136 -5.69 3.95 0.53
N PHE A 137 -4.84 3.25 1.28
CA PHE A 137 -3.50 3.71 1.61
C PHE A 137 -2.49 2.84 0.89
N ASN A 138 -1.54 3.48 0.19
CA ASN A 138 -0.38 2.83 -0.40
C ASN A 138 0.56 2.31 0.70
N SER A 139 1.50 1.45 0.29
CA SER A 139 2.54 0.93 1.18
C SER A 139 3.44 2.01 1.80
N ASP A 140 3.59 3.18 1.16
CA ASP A 140 4.28 4.36 1.73
C ASP A 140 3.38 5.23 2.63
N GLY A 141 2.09 4.87 2.79
CA GLY A 141 1.11 5.56 3.60
C GLY A 141 0.38 6.70 2.89
N SER A 142 0.75 7.03 1.65
CA SER A 142 0.00 8.00 0.85
C SER A 142 -1.40 7.47 0.50
N GLU A 143 -2.37 8.36 0.34
CA GLU A 143 -3.74 8.02 -0.07
C GLU A 143 -3.94 8.38 -1.55
N PRO A 144 -3.85 7.42 -2.48
CA PRO A 144 -4.18 7.68 -3.87
C PRO A 144 -5.70 7.75 -4.06
N GLU A 145 -6.09 8.42 -5.14
CA GLU A 145 -7.49 8.74 -5.44
C GLU A 145 -8.29 7.51 -5.86
N MET A 146 -7.64 6.55 -6.55
CA MET A 146 -8.25 5.34 -7.09
C MET A 146 -7.18 4.26 -7.35
N CYS A 147 -7.59 2.98 -7.38
CA CYS A 147 -6.76 1.86 -7.77
C CYS A 147 -7.56 0.82 -8.59
N GLY A 148 -7.20 0.61 -9.86
CA GLY A 148 -7.95 -0.25 -10.78
C GLY A 148 -7.89 -1.75 -10.43
N ASN A 149 -6.75 -2.24 -9.94
CA ASN A 149 -6.64 -3.61 -9.42
C ASN A 149 -7.38 -3.76 -8.09
N GLY A 150 -7.26 -2.73 -7.24
CA GLY A 150 -7.93 -2.63 -5.95
C GLY A 150 -9.45 -2.71 -6.06
N VAL A 151 -10.07 -1.97 -6.98
CA VAL A 151 -11.53 -1.98 -7.13
C VAL A 151 -12.10 -3.31 -7.65
N ARG A 152 -11.32 -4.07 -8.44
CA ARG A 152 -11.70 -5.46 -8.80
C ARG A 152 -11.65 -6.39 -7.59
N CYS A 153 -10.66 -6.21 -6.71
CA CYS A 153 -10.59 -6.95 -5.45
C CYS A 153 -11.74 -6.54 -4.51
N PHE A 154 -12.03 -5.24 -4.43
CA PHE A 154 -13.14 -4.67 -3.67
C PHE A 154 -14.46 -5.31 -4.07
N ALA A 155 -14.76 -5.35 -5.37
CA ALA A 155 -16.00 -5.94 -5.88
C ALA A 155 -16.16 -7.38 -5.40
N LYS A 156 -15.13 -8.22 -5.57
CA LYS A 156 -15.15 -9.62 -5.10
C LYS A 156 -15.26 -9.75 -3.58
N PHE A 157 -14.64 -8.85 -2.83
CA PHE A 157 -14.71 -8.86 -1.36
C PHE A 157 -16.12 -8.51 -0.87
N VAL A 158 -16.73 -7.46 -1.44
CA VAL A 158 -18.12 -7.10 -1.14
C VAL A 158 -19.07 -8.21 -1.56
N SER A 159 -18.91 -8.82 -2.75
CA SER A 159 -19.73 -9.98 -3.16
C SER A 159 -19.69 -11.10 -2.13
N GLN A 160 -18.53 -11.37 -1.52
CA GLN A 160 -18.40 -12.39 -0.49
C GLN A 160 -19.06 -11.99 0.82
N LEU A 161 -18.89 -10.74 1.26
CA LEU A 161 -19.51 -10.22 2.48
C LEU A 161 -21.04 -10.22 2.41
N GLU A 162 -21.59 -9.91 1.24
CA GLU A 162 -23.04 -9.84 0.99
C GLU A 162 -23.63 -11.17 0.49
N ASN A 163 -22.80 -12.22 0.36
CA ASN A 163 -23.19 -13.53 -0.20
C ASN A 163 -23.88 -13.44 -1.57
N LEU A 164 -23.32 -12.62 -2.46
CA LEU A 164 -23.81 -12.42 -3.83
C LEU A 164 -23.16 -13.41 -4.81
N HIS A 165 -23.95 -13.88 -5.77
CA HIS A 165 -23.55 -14.85 -6.78
C HIS A 165 -23.98 -14.41 -8.19
N GLY A 166 -23.33 -14.94 -9.22
CA GLY A 166 -23.61 -14.60 -10.62
C GLY A 166 -23.25 -13.15 -10.96
N ARG A 167 -23.78 -12.65 -12.06
CA ARG A 167 -23.51 -11.29 -12.54
C ARG A 167 -24.19 -10.22 -11.68
N HIS A 168 -23.42 -9.24 -11.22
CA HIS A 168 -23.91 -8.09 -10.46
C HIS A 168 -22.90 -6.93 -10.49
N SER A 169 -23.34 -5.72 -10.15
CA SER A 169 -22.52 -4.50 -10.16
C SER A 169 -22.73 -3.68 -8.90
N PHE A 170 -21.75 -2.83 -8.59
CA PHE A 170 -21.81 -1.87 -7.50
C PHE A 170 -21.50 -0.47 -7.99
N THR A 171 -22.07 0.54 -7.36
CA THR A 171 -21.66 1.94 -7.49
C THR A 171 -20.73 2.31 -6.34
N ILE A 172 -19.51 2.73 -6.66
CA ILE A 172 -18.48 3.01 -5.66
C ILE A 172 -18.03 4.47 -5.78
N HIS A 173 -18.13 5.20 -4.68
CA HIS A 173 -17.49 6.50 -4.56
C HIS A 173 -15.99 6.35 -4.28
N THR A 174 -15.16 7.08 -5.02
CA THR A 174 -13.70 7.12 -4.85
C THR A 174 -13.20 8.56 -4.91
N GLY A 175 -11.91 8.79 -4.61
CA GLY A 175 -11.28 10.10 -4.84
C GLY A 175 -11.27 10.53 -6.31
N ALA A 176 -11.38 9.58 -7.25
CA ALA A 176 -11.53 9.83 -8.68
C ALA A 176 -12.99 10.05 -9.14
N GLY A 177 -13.96 9.97 -8.22
CA GLY A 177 -15.39 10.02 -8.54
C GLY A 177 -16.05 8.64 -8.56
N LEU A 178 -17.12 8.51 -9.34
CA LEU A 178 -17.93 7.29 -9.44
C LEU A 178 -17.20 6.22 -10.25
N ILE A 179 -17.06 5.03 -9.68
CA ILE A 179 -16.50 3.84 -10.33
C ILE A 179 -17.52 2.71 -10.24
N ILE A 180 -17.70 1.96 -11.33
CA ILE A 180 -18.72 0.90 -11.41
C ILE A 180 -18.07 -0.43 -11.79
N PRO A 181 -17.64 -1.24 -10.81
CA PRO A 181 -17.26 -2.62 -11.09
C PRO A 181 -18.49 -3.51 -11.27
N GLU A 182 -18.38 -4.42 -12.22
CA GLU A 182 -19.34 -5.46 -12.54
C GLU A 182 -18.64 -6.82 -12.52
N VAL A 183 -19.09 -7.69 -11.62
CA VAL A 183 -18.69 -9.10 -11.61
C VAL A 183 -19.44 -9.80 -12.74
N LEU A 184 -18.71 -10.46 -13.62
CA LEU A 184 -19.22 -11.18 -14.78
C LEU A 184 -19.51 -12.65 -14.44
N GLU A 185 -20.25 -13.34 -15.31
CA GLU A 185 -20.60 -14.77 -15.13
C GLU A 185 -19.38 -15.70 -15.07
N ASP A 186 -18.30 -15.35 -15.76
CA ASP A 186 -17.03 -16.09 -15.74
C ASP A 186 -16.16 -15.79 -14.50
N GLY A 187 -16.67 -14.95 -13.59
CA GLY A 187 -15.98 -14.51 -12.39
C GLY A 187 -14.92 -13.42 -12.61
N ASN A 188 -14.73 -12.93 -13.85
CA ASN A 188 -13.94 -11.73 -14.09
C ASN A 188 -14.69 -10.48 -13.61
N VAL A 189 -13.96 -9.39 -13.44
CA VAL A 189 -14.55 -8.10 -13.06
C VAL A 189 -14.24 -7.09 -14.16
N ARG A 190 -15.29 -6.58 -14.81
CA ARG A 190 -15.23 -5.44 -15.72
C ARG A 190 -15.48 -4.18 -14.91
N VAL A 191 -14.76 -3.10 -15.19
CA VAL A 191 -14.90 -1.87 -14.42
C VAL A 191 -15.10 -0.71 -15.38
N ASP A 192 -16.15 0.07 -15.16
CA ASP A 192 -16.23 1.42 -15.69
C ASP A 192 -15.35 2.33 -14.83
N MET A 193 -14.25 2.79 -15.43
CA MET A 193 -13.22 3.60 -14.77
C MET A 193 -13.49 5.10 -14.87
N GLY A 194 -14.59 5.50 -15.50
CA GLY A 194 -14.86 6.89 -15.84
C GLY A 194 -14.00 7.40 -17.00
N GLU A 195 -14.10 8.71 -17.25
CA GLU A 195 -13.39 9.38 -18.34
C GLU A 195 -11.97 9.79 -17.92
N PRO A 196 -10.99 9.72 -18.84
CA PRO A 196 -9.65 10.22 -18.58
C PRO A 196 -9.63 11.75 -18.53
N ILE A 197 -8.87 12.29 -17.57
CA ILE A 197 -8.55 13.72 -17.47
C ILE A 197 -7.27 13.98 -18.28
N LEU A 198 -7.38 14.79 -19.33
CA LEU A 198 -6.27 15.06 -20.27
C LEU A 198 -5.64 16.44 -20.09
N LYS A 199 -6.39 17.39 -19.52
CA LYS A 199 -5.92 18.76 -19.36
C LYS A 199 -4.72 18.79 -18.42
N ALA A 200 -3.58 19.31 -18.90
CA ALA A 200 -2.27 19.21 -18.24
C ALA A 200 -2.29 19.70 -16.78
N SER A 201 -3.00 20.81 -16.51
CA SER A 201 -3.14 21.36 -15.16
C SER A 201 -3.91 20.47 -14.20
N ASP A 202 -4.77 19.61 -14.74
CA ASP A 202 -5.69 18.74 -13.99
C ASP A 202 -5.11 17.31 -13.83
N VAL A 203 -4.07 16.97 -14.61
CA VAL A 203 -3.15 15.82 -14.39
C VAL A 203 -2.09 16.12 -13.30
N PRO A 204 -2.25 17.21 -12.56
CA PRO A 204 -1.20 18.18 -12.22
C PRO A 204 0.22 17.91 -12.77
N THR A 205 0.50 18.25 -14.03
CA THR A 205 1.87 18.36 -14.57
C THR A 205 2.24 19.80 -14.92
N LYS A 206 3.52 20.15 -14.75
CA LYS A 206 4.10 21.42 -15.19
C LYS A 206 4.58 21.40 -16.65
N LEU A 207 4.53 20.25 -17.31
CA LEU A 207 4.83 20.16 -18.74
C LEU A 207 3.82 21.00 -19.53
N HIS A 208 4.31 21.73 -20.53
CA HIS A 208 3.45 22.52 -21.40
C HIS A 208 2.58 21.59 -22.26
N ALA A 209 1.27 21.90 -22.29
CA ALA A 209 0.36 21.25 -23.21
C ALA A 209 0.76 21.55 -24.66
N ASN A 210 0.79 20.51 -25.49
CA ASN A 210 1.16 20.60 -26.91
C ASN A 210 0.05 20.12 -27.86
N LYS A 211 -1.06 19.59 -27.32
CA LYS A 211 -2.22 19.16 -28.11
C LYS A 211 -3.51 19.30 -27.30
N ASP A 212 -4.42 20.19 -27.71
CA ASP A 212 -5.76 20.32 -27.13
C ASP A 212 -5.79 20.43 -25.58
N ASN A 213 -4.87 21.23 -25.00
CA ASN A 213 -4.62 21.36 -23.56
C ASN A 213 -4.03 20.12 -22.85
N ALA A 214 -3.70 19.06 -23.60
CA ALA A 214 -3.03 17.85 -23.13
C ALA A 214 -1.53 17.85 -23.43
N VAL A 215 -0.80 17.00 -22.70
CA VAL A 215 0.62 16.69 -22.91
C VAL A 215 0.70 15.36 -23.65
N VAL A 216 1.05 15.39 -24.93
CA VAL A 216 1.05 14.19 -25.79
C VAL A 216 2.40 14.07 -26.49
N LYS A 217 3.14 13.00 -26.18
CA LYS A 217 4.48 12.74 -26.72
C LYS A 217 5.43 13.95 -26.57
N SER A 218 5.34 14.67 -25.46
CA SER A 218 6.22 15.79 -25.12
C SER A 218 7.58 15.31 -24.63
N GLU A 219 8.60 16.12 -24.80
CA GLU A 219 9.94 15.83 -24.27
C GLU A 219 9.98 16.03 -22.74
N LEU A 220 10.60 15.09 -22.05
CA LEU A 220 10.92 15.14 -20.63
C LEU A 220 12.36 14.66 -20.43
N VAL A 221 13.22 15.51 -19.85
CA VAL A 221 14.61 15.14 -19.56
C VAL A 221 14.67 14.45 -18.21
N VAL A 222 14.88 13.14 -18.20
CA VAL A 222 15.06 12.34 -16.98
C VAL A 222 16.48 11.79 -16.97
N ASP A 223 17.25 12.13 -15.94
CA ASP A 223 18.65 11.68 -15.79
C ASP A 223 19.55 12.07 -16.98
N GLY A 224 19.30 13.23 -17.57
CA GLY A 224 20.03 13.71 -18.76
C GLY A 224 19.63 13.04 -20.07
N VAL A 225 18.64 12.15 -20.07
CA VAL A 225 18.10 11.48 -21.27
C VAL A 225 16.75 12.07 -21.63
N ILE A 226 16.53 12.39 -22.91
CA ILE A 226 15.21 12.84 -23.38
C ILE A 226 14.29 11.63 -23.53
N TRP A 227 13.16 11.66 -22.83
CA TRP A 227 12.04 10.74 -22.95
C TRP A 227 10.87 11.43 -23.62
N HIS A 228 10.07 10.66 -24.38
CA HIS A 228 8.82 11.17 -24.93
C HIS A 228 7.66 10.64 -24.10
N VAL A 229 6.91 11.56 -23.50
CA VAL A 229 5.89 11.23 -22.50
C VAL A 229 4.52 11.79 -22.88
N THR A 230 3.49 11.06 -22.49
CA THR A 230 2.09 11.51 -22.53
C THR A 230 1.56 11.48 -21.11
N CYS A 231 0.90 12.57 -20.68
CA CYS A 231 0.33 12.67 -19.34
C CYS A 231 -1.18 12.55 -19.39
N VAL A 232 -1.73 11.72 -18.51
CA VAL A 232 -3.17 11.48 -18.34
C VAL A 232 -3.45 11.25 -16.86
N SER A 233 -4.66 11.56 -16.39
CA SER A 233 -5.11 11.20 -15.06
C SER A 233 -6.38 10.36 -15.14
N MET A 234 -6.44 9.30 -14.35
CA MET A 234 -7.66 8.50 -14.11
C MET A 234 -8.22 8.81 -12.71
N GLY A 235 -8.03 10.06 -12.26
CA GLY A 235 -8.16 10.52 -10.88
C GLY A 235 -6.80 10.67 -10.19
N ASN A 236 -5.86 9.76 -10.48
CA ASN A 236 -4.46 9.83 -10.09
C ASN A 236 -3.56 10.09 -11.32
N PRO A 237 -2.37 10.71 -11.15
CA PRO A 237 -1.49 11.11 -12.27
C PRO A 237 -0.72 9.93 -12.88
N HIS A 238 -0.68 9.88 -14.22
CA HIS A 238 0.07 8.90 -15.01
C HIS A 238 0.98 9.60 -16.04
N CYS A 239 2.19 9.07 -16.18
CA CYS A 239 3.20 9.47 -17.15
C CYS A 239 3.55 8.25 -18.02
N VAL A 240 3.03 8.23 -19.24
CA VAL A 240 3.19 7.10 -20.16
C VAL A 240 4.31 7.38 -21.16
N THR A 241 5.23 6.44 -21.34
CA THR A 241 6.31 6.56 -22.33
C THR A 241 6.48 5.33 -23.21
N PHE A 242 6.74 5.58 -24.50
CA PHE A 242 6.93 4.57 -25.54
C PHE A 242 8.32 4.61 -26.19
N SER A 243 9.08 5.68 -25.95
CA SER A 243 10.30 5.98 -26.67
C SER A 243 11.17 6.97 -25.91
N ARG A 244 12.47 6.89 -26.14
CA ARG A 244 13.47 7.84 -25.66
C ARG A 244 14.40 8.24 -26.79
N GLU A 245 15.25 9.23 -26.56
CA GLU A 245 16.28 9.60 -27.53
C GLU A 245 17.06 8.38 -28.01
N GLY A 246 17.19 8.24 -29.33
CA GLY A 246 17.85 7.11 -29.97
C GLY A 246 17.07 5.80 -30.01
N SER A 247 15.85 5.71 -29.45
CA SER A 247 15.02 4.49 -29.52
C SER A 247 13.53 4.77 -29.74
N GLN A 248 12.97 4.24 -30.83
CA GLN A 248 11.57 4.42 -31.21
C GLN A 248 10.60 3.43 -30.52
N ASN A 249 11.12 2.37 -29.89
CA ASN A 249 10.36 1.41 -29.10
C ASN A 249 11.17 1.03 -27.86
N LEU A 250 10.50 0.67 -26.77
CA LEU A 250 11.16 0.22 -25.54
C LEU A 250 11.20 -1.31 -25.49
N LEU A 251 12.29 -1.87 -24.98
CA LEU A 251 12.35 -3.25 -24.53
C LEU A 251 12.09 -3.23 -23.03
N VAL A 252 10.82 -3.33 -22.63
CA VAL A 252 10.40 -3.03 -21.25
C VAL A 252 11.04 -3.95 -20.21
N ASP A 253 11.36 -5.20 -20.58
CA ASP A 253 12.03 -6.15 -19.68
C ASP A 253 13.49 -5.80 -19.40
N GLU A 254 14.12 -4.95 -20.22
CA GLU A 254 15.50 -4.51 -20.05
C GLU A 254 15.60 -3.22 -19.20
N LEU A 255 14.46 -2.62 -18.87
CA LEU A 255 14.41 -1.43 -18.03
C LEU A 255 14.72 -1.78 -16.58
N LYS A 256 15.68 -1.08 -16.02
CA LYS A 256 15.98 -1.16 -14.59
C LYS A 256 15.03 -0.25 -13.81
N LEU A 257 13.80 -0.71 -13.57
CA LEU A 257 12.74 0.09 -12.93
C LEU A 257 13.15 0.70 -11.60
N ALA A 258 13.85 -0.04 -10.74
CA ALA A 258 14.34 0.46 -9.46
C ALA A 258 15.35 1.63 -9.60
N GLU A 259 16.02 1.77 -10.75
CA GLU A 259 16.92 2.89 -11.02
C GLU A 259 16.19 4.08 -11.67
N ILE A 260 15.32 3.83 -12.66
CA ILE A 260 14.69 4.90 -13.46
C ILE A 260 13.34 5.37 -12.90
N GLY A 261 12.56 4.48 -12.30
CA GLY A 261 11.21 4.74 -11.79
C GLY A 261 11.15 5.89 -10.79
N PRO A 262 11.97 5.90 -9.71
CA PRO A 262 12.01 7.02 -8.77
C PRO A 262 12.32 8.38 -9.41
N LYS A 263 13.09 8.39 -10.52
CA LYS A 263 13.45 9.62 -11.23
C LYS A 263 12.27 10.22 -11.99
N PHE A 264 11.32 9.39 -12.43
CA PHE A 264 10.04 9.86 -12.95
C PHE A 264 9.07 10.22 -11.82
N GLU A 265 8.90 9.33 -10.84
CA GLU A 265 7.94 9.53 -9.74
C GLU A 265 8.16 10.88 -9.03
N HIS A 266 9.42 11.20 -8.72
CA HIS A 266 9.80 12.42 -8.00
C HIS A 266 10.23 13.56 -8.92
N HIS A 267 9.98 13.47 -10.23
CA HIS A 267 10.38 14.52 -11.15
C HIS A 267 9.68 15.85 -10.83
N GLU A 268 10.41 16.96 -10.89
CA GLU A 268 9.93 18.30 -10.50
C GLU A 268 8.70 18.82 -11.28
N VAL A 269 8.42 18.20 -12.43
CA VAL A 269 7.29 18.52 -13.29
C VAL A 269 5.99 17.90 -12.78
N PHE A 270 6.05 16.94 -11.85
CA PHE A 270 4.89 16.28 -11.26
C PHE A 270 4.73 16.70 -9.78
N PRO A 271 4.07 17.84 -9.49
CA PRO A 271 3.80 18.32 -8.13
C PRO A 271 3.25 17.26 -7.17
N ALA A 272 2.38 16.37 -7.65
CA ALA A 272 1.73 15.33 -6.86
C ALA A 272 2.42 13.95 -7.01
N ARG A 273 3.68 13.93 -7.45
CA ARG A 273 4.37 12.74 -8.02
C ARG A 273 3.58 12.14 -9.19
N THR A 274 4.03 11.03 -9.77
CA THR A 274 3.28 10.34 -10.84
C THR A 274 3.51 8.84 -10.81
N ASN A 275 2.52 8.06 -11.27
CA ASN A 275 2.76 6.72 -11.77
C ASN A 275 3.46 6.81 -13.13
N THR A 276 4.29 5.84 -13.47
CA THR A 276 5.00 5.82 -14.75
C THR A 276 4.84 4.48 -15.45
N GLU A 277 4.20 4.50 -16.62
CA GLU A 277 4.01 3.32 -17.45
C GLU A 277 5.01 3.34 -18.62
N PHE A 278 5.86 2.32 -18.68
CA PHE A 278 6.75 2.08 -19.80
C PHE A 278 6.08 1.07 -20.73
N VAL A 279 5.90 1.43 -21.99
CA VAL A 279 5.09 0.66 -22.92
C VAL A 279 5.92 0.24 -24.14
N GLN A 280 5.85 -1.05 -24.45
CA GLN A 280 6.33 -1.66 -25.68
C GLN A 280 5.13 -1.99 -26.58
N VAL A 281 5.11 -1.40 -27.76
CA VAL A 281 4.06 -1.68 -28.75
C VAL A 281 4.40 -2.98 -29.48
N LEU A 282 3.51 -3.97 -29.40
CA LEU A 282 3.63 -5.25 -30.11
C LEU A 282 2.72 -5.27 -31.36
N SER A 283 1.53 -4.68 -31.25
CA SER A 283 0.61 -4.40 -32.35
C SER A 283 -0.35 -3.26 -31.98
N ASN A 284 -1.21 -2.85 -32.92
CA ASN A 284 -2.25 -1.83 -32.68
C ASN A 284 -3.33 -2.28 -31.66
N SER A 285 -3.35 -3.55 -31.27
CA SER A 285 -4.29 -4.12 -30.29
C SER A 285 -3.59 -4.90 -29.18
N HIS A 286 -2.26 -4.84 -29.11
CA HIS A 286 -1.47 -5.59 -28.13
C HIS A 286 -0.28 -4.78 -27.66
N LEU A 287 -0.29 -4.42 -26.39
CA LEU A 287 0.76 -3.65 -25.72
C LEU A 287 1.33 -4.50 -24.59
N LYS A 288 2.64 -4.43 -24.41
CA LYS A 288 3.32 -4.94 -23.23
C LYS A 288 3.79 -3.75 -22.39
N MET A 289 3.66 -3.83 -21.08
CA MET A 289 4.04 -2.73 -20.20
C MET A 289 4.64 -3.21 -18.90
N CYS A 290 5.37 -2.32 -18.28
CA CYS A 290 5.71 -2.37 -16.86
C CYS A 290 5.47 -1.00 -16.25
N VAL A 291 5.29 -0.96 -14.93
CA VAL A 291 4.92 0.26 -14.21
C VAL A 291 5.87 0.48 -13.03
N TRP A 292 6.13 1.74 -12.73
CA TRP A 292 6.62 2.19 -11.43
C TRP A 292 5.49 3.00 -10.78
N GLU A 293 4.88 2.46 -9.73
CA GLU A 293 3.72 3.08 -9.09
C GLU A 293 4.14 4.10 -8.02
N ARG A 294 3.45 5.25 -8.00
CA ARG A 294 3.63 6.29 -6.99
C ARG A 294 3.37 5.70 -5.60
N GLY A 295 4.39 5.68 -4.74
CA GLY A 295 4.28 5.21 -3.37
C GLY A 295 4.12 3.68 -3.20
N ALA A 296 4.30 2.90 -4.27
CA ALA A 296 4.27 1.43 -4.21
C ALA A 296 5.45 0.76 -4.95
N GLY A 297 6.08 1.46 -5.90
CA GLY A 297 7.24 0.96 -6.67
C GLY A 297 6.85 0.23 -7.96
#